data_AF-B4SEM9-F1
#
_entry.id   AF-B4SEM9-F1
#
_cell.length_a   1.000
_cell.length_b   1.000
_cell.length_c   1.000
_cell.angle_alpha   90.00
_cell.angle_beta   90.00
_cell.angle_gamma   90.00
#
_symmetry.space_group_name_H-M   'P 1'
#
loop_
_entity.id
_entity.type
_entity.pdbx_description
1 polymer ?
#
loop_
_entity_poly.entity_id
_entity_poly.type
_entity_poly.pdbx_seq_one_letter_code
_entity_poly.pdbx_strand_id
1 'polypeptide(L)'
;MNQQLYYCTIGKVTVEKLDSIQSKMRDDTATDEERQFATLLQEISALAKNRLSVAENESDFSKGEAVWVERTSASHFPHIRLHGGALEDDPDRS
;
A
#
# COMPACT_ATOMS: atom_id res chain seq x y z
N MET A 1 9.79 19.61 -17.05
CA MET A 1 9.37 19.45 -15.63
C MET A 1 9.67 18.01 -15.25
N ASN A 2 10.43 17.78 -14.18
CA ASN A 2 10.87 16.42 -13.81
C ASN A 2 9.67 15.60 -13.31
N GLN A 3 9.26 14.58 -14.07
CA GLN A 3 8.10 13.73 -13.78
C GLN A 3 8.22 13.01 -12.43
N GLN A 4 9.44 12.64 -12.03
CA GLN A 4 9.71 12.06 -10.72
C GLN A 4 9.44 13.06 -9.59
N LEU A 5 9.91 14.31 -9.74
CA LEU A 5 9.64 15.37 -8.76
C LEU A 5 8.13 15.62 -8.63
N TYR A 6 7.39 15.58 -9.74
CA TYR A 6 5.95 15.74 -9.73
C TYR A 6 5.25 14.62 -8.94
N TYR A 7 5.61 13.34 -9.19
CA TYR A 7 5.05 12.21 -8.45
C TYR A 7 5.42 12.21 -6.97
N CYS A 8 6.67 12.53 -6.62
CA CYS A 8 7.08 12.68 -5.22
C CYS A 8 6.28 13.79 -4.52
N THR A 9 6.04 14.91 -5.21
CA THR A 9 5.25 16.02 -4.66
C THR A 9 3.79 15.61 -4.43
N ILE A 10 3.16 14.90 -5.38
CA ILE A 10 1.80 14.37 -5.20
C ILE A 10 1.74 13.46 -3.98
N GLY A 11 2.66 12.50 -3.87
CA GLY A 11 2.70 11.57 -2.72
C GLY A 11 2.84 12.31 -1.39
N LYS A 12 3.72 13.32 -1.33
CA LYS A 12 3.88 14.17 -0.15
C LYS A 12 2.58 14.89 0.23
N VAL A 13 1.95 15.58 -0.73
CA VAL A 13 0.71 16.33 -0.50
C VAL A 13 -0.43 15.40 -0.09
N THR A 14 -0.51 14.19 -0.66
CA THR A 14 -1.47 13.16 -0.28
C THR A 14 -1.34 12.76 1.19
N VAL A 15 -0.11 12.52 1.67
CA VAL A 15 0.13 12.18 3.09
C VAL A 15 -0.18 13.35 4.01
N GLU A 16 0.25 14.57 3.65
CA GLU A 16 -0.07 15.79 4.42
C GLU A 16 -1.58 16.03 4.52
N LYS A 17 -2.34 15.76 3.44
CA LYS A 17 -3.81 15.86 3.46
C LYS A 17 -4.44 14.80 4.36
N LEU A 18 -3.94 13.58 4.33
CA LEU A 18 -4.40 12.51 5.22
C LEU A 18 -4.15 12.90 6.68
N ASP A 19 -2.96 13.36 7.03
CA ASP A 19 -2.61 13.81 8.39
C ASP A 19 -3.52 14.95 8.86
N SER A 20 -3.82 15.90 7.98
CA SER A 20 -4.75 17.00 8.26
C SER A 20 -6.16 16.50 8.59
N ILE A 21 -6.70 15.56 7.80
CA ILE A 21 -8.01 14.97 8.06
C ILE A 21 -8.00 14.17 9.37
N GLN A 22 -6.97 13.37 9.60
CA GLN A 22 -6.83 12.60 10.84
C GLN A 22 -6.77 13.51 12.08
N SER A 23 -6.14 14.69 11.96
CA SER A 23 -6.20 15.68 13.03
C SER A 23 -7.63 16.14 13.32
N LYS A 24 -8.40 16.49 12.28
CA LYS A 24 -9.82 16.86 12.44
C LYS A 24 -10.65 15.71 13.04
N MET A 25 -10.35 14.47 12.69
CA MET A 25 -11.02 13.29 13.27
C MET A 25 -10.73 13.14 14.77
N ARG A 26 -9.50 13.43 15.22
CA ARG A 26 -9.14 13.43 16.65
C ARG A 26 -9.85 14.53 17.42
N ASP A 27 -10.03 15.69 16.79
CA ASP A 27 -10.72 16.84 17.36
C ASP A 27 -12.26 16.74 17.21
N ASP A 28 -12.77 15.65 16.66
CA ASP A 28 -14.18 15.40 16.31
C ASP A 28 -14.85 16.51 15.47
N THR A 29 -14.07 17.13 14.60
CA THR A 29 -14.51 18.18 13.67
C THR A 29 -14.54 17.72 12.20
N ALA A 30 -14.16 16.47 11.93
CA ALA A 30 -14.16 15.90 10.58
C ALA A 30 -15.58 15.57 10.11
N THR A 31 -15.91 15.98 8.88
CA THR A 31 -17.16 15.59 8.21
C THR A 31 -17.13 14.13 7.77
N ASP A 32 -18.30 13.56 7.45
CA ASP A 32 -18.38 12.19 6.91
C ASP A 32 -17.63 12.03 5.58
N GLU A 33 -17.69 13.05 4.71
CA GLU A 33 -16.93 13.08 3.46
C GLU A 33 -15.42 13.06 3.72
N GLU A 34 -14.94 13.82 4.71
CA GLU A 34 -13.52 13.81 5.08
C GLU A 34 -13.10 12.43 5.60
N ARG A 35 -13.94 11.76 6.39
CA ARG A 35 -13.67 10.39 6.86
C ARG A 35 -13.58 9.40 5.70
N GLN A 36 -14.43 9.51 4.69
CA GLN A 36 -14.35 8.69 3.47
C GLN A 36 -13.06 8.98 2.68
N PHE A 37 -12.67 10.26 2.56
CA PHE A 37 -11.41 10.63 1.93
C PHE A 37 -10.20 10.09 2.70
N ALA A 38 -10.21 10.10 4.03
CA ALA A 38 -9.14 9.51 4.83
C ALA A 38 -8.97 8.02 4.51
N THR A 39 -10.06 7.25 4.42
CA THR A 39 -10.03 5.83 4.03
C THR A 39 -9.40 5.66 2.65
N LEU A 40 -9.83 6.43 1.65
CA LEU A 40 -9.28 6.35 0.30
C LEU A 40 -7.78 6.70 0.25
N LEU A 41 -7.36 7.76 0.95
CA LEU A 41 -5.94 8.17 0.96
C LEU A 41 -5.06 7.13 1.68
N GLN A 42 -5.60 6.44 2.69
CA GLN A 42 -4.93 5.32 3.35
C GLN A 42 -4.77 4.13 2.41
N GLU A 43 -5.81 3.76 1.66
CA GLU A 43 -5.74 2.70 0.65
C GLU A 43 -4.71 3.01 -0.43
N ILE A 44 -4.72 4.22 -0.98
CA ILE A 44 -3.74 4.67 -1.97
C ILE A 44 -2.31 4.59 -1.40
N SER A 45 -2.12 5.03 -0.15
CA SER A 45 -0.81 4.97 0.52
C SER A 45 -0.34 3.54 0.74
N ALA A 46 -1.24 2.62 1.12
CA ALA A 46 -0.93 1.21 1.28
C ALA A 46 -0.54 0.55 -0.06
N LEU A 47 -1.29 0.83 -1.13
CA LEU A 47 -0.98 0.36 -2.49
C LEU A 47 0.37 0.87 -2.98
N ALA A 48 0.68 2.14 -2.74
CA ALA A 48 1.96 2.74 -3.11
C ALA A 48 3.13 2.08 -2.36
N LYS A 49 3.00 1.91 -1.04
CA LYS A 49 4.01 1.21 -0.21
C LYS A 49 4.25 -0.21 -0.70
N ASN A 50 3.18 -0.96 -0.97
CA ASN A 50 3.30 -2.32 -1.48
C ASN A 50 4.05 -2.37 -2.82
N ARG A 51 3.73 -1.48 -3.77
CA ARG A 51 4.45 -1.40 -5.05
C ARG A 51 5.94 -1.11 -4.88
N LEU A 52 6.29 -0.21 -3.96
CA LEU A 52 7.69 0.09 -3.65
C LEU A 52 8.40 -1.13 -3.07
N SER A 53 7.80 -1.81 -2.09
CA SER A 53 8.37 -3.02 -1.49
C SER A 53 8.54 -4.16 -2.51
N VAL A 54 7.60 -4.33 -3.45
CA VAL A 54 7.76 -5.31 -4.55
C VAL A 54 8.94 -4.95 -5.44
N ALA A 55 9.06 -3.67 -5.84
CA ALA A 55 10.16 -3.22 -6.69
C ALA A 55 11.54 -3.36 -6.00
N GLU A 56 11.62 -3.09 -4.69
CA GLU A 56 12.82 -3.32 -3.87
C GLU A 56 13.16 -4.82 -3.82
N ASN A 57 12.17 -5.66 -3.51
CA ASN A 57 12.35 -7.10 -3.45
C ASN A 57 12.81 -7.71 -4.78
N GLU A 58 12.24 -7.27 -5.90
CA GLU A 58 12.66 -7.69 -7.25
C GLU A 58 14.09 -7.25 -7.54
N SER A 59 14.47 -6.03 -7.13
CA SER A 59 15.84 -5.53 -7.29
C SER A 59 16.84 -6.37 -6.48
N ASP A 60 16.54 -6.66 -5.22
CA ASP A 60 17.44 -7.40 -4.34
C ASP A 60 17.54 -8.88 -4.74
N PHE A 61 16.43 -9.48 -5.20
CA PHE A 61 16.44 -10.81 -5.79
C PHE A 61 17.34 -10.87 -7.03
N SER A 62 17.29 -9.85 -7.90
CA SER A 62 18.14 -9.78 -9.10
C SER A 62 19.64 -9.67 -8.77
N LYS A 63 19.98 -9.20 -7.57
CA LYS A 63 21.36 -9.15 -7.05
C LYS A 63 21.79 -10.42 -6.33
N GLY A 64 20.89 -11.42 -6.20
CA GLY A 64 21.14 -12.66 -5.49
C GLY A 64 21.03 -12.55 -3.97
N GLU A 65 20.41 -11.48 -3.46
CA GLU A 65 20.20 -11.29 -2.02
C GLU A 65 19.00 -12.11 -1.51
N ALA A 66 19.01 -12.42 -0.22
CA ALA A 66 17.93 -13.17 0.42
C ALA A 66 16.74 -12.23 0.68
N VAL A 67 15.61 -12.52 0.03
CA VAL A 67 14.42 -11.65 0.09
C VAL A 67 13.24 -12.39 0.70
N TRP A 68 12.52 -11.75 1.62
CA TRP A 68 11.26 -12.28 2.13
C TRP A 68 10.16 -12.03 1.11
N VAL A 69 9.81 -13.07 0.35
CA VAL A 69 8.68 -13.09 -0.56
C VAL A 69 7.64 -14.04 -0.02
N GLU A 70 6.44 -13.54 0.22
CA GLU A 70 5.26 -14.38 0.41
C GLU A 70 4.95 -15.05 -0.95
N ARG A 71 5.65 -16.16 -1.23
CA ARG A 71 5.57 -16.87 -2.50
C ARG A 71 4.26 -17.67 -2.51
N THR A 72 3.28 -17.21 -3.28
CA THR A 72 2.14 -18.05 -3.68
C THR A 72 2.53 -19.07 -4.75
N SER A 73 3.65 -18.90 -5.46
CA SER A 73 4.31 -19.94 -6.29
C SER A 73 5.78 -19.61 -6.58
N ALA A 74 6.54 -20.57 -7.12
CA ALA A 74 7.96 -20.41 -7.48
C ALA A 74 8.25 -19.33 -8.54
N SER A 75 7.24 -18.90 -9.29
CA SER A 75 7.35 -17.93 -10.40
C SER A 75 6.61 -16.61 -10.18
N HIS A 76 5.87 -16.46 -9.07
CA HIS A 76 5.04 -15.27 -8.84
C HIS A 76 5.52 -14.48 -7.63
N PHE A 77 5.89 -13.22 -7.87
CA PHE A 77 5.94 -12.21 -6.83
C PHE A 77 4.50 -11.87 -6.43
N PRO A 78 4.20 -11.65 -5.13
CA PRO A 78 2.85 -11.36 -4.68
C PRO A 78 2.38 -10.03 -5.28
N HIS A 79 1.57 -10.12 -6.34
CA HIS A 79 0.76 -9.00 -6.83
C HIS A 79 -0.49 -8.88 -5.96
N ILE A 80 -0.89 -7.63 -5.71
CA ILE A 80 -1.92 -7.22 -4.74
C ILE A 80 -3.19 -8.08 -4.82
N ARG A 81 -3.60 -8.61 -3.66
CA ARG A 81 -4.98 -9.09 -3.40
C ARG A 81 -5.80 -7.85 -3.04
N LEU A 82 -6.62 -7.36 -3.98
CA LEU A 82 -7.35 -6.06 -3.89
C LEU A 82 -8.59 -6.07 -2.98
N HIS A 83 -8.88 -7.17 -2.27
CA HIS A 83 -10.01 -7.26 -1.36
C HIS A 83 -9.57 -7.81 -0.02
N GLY A 84 -9.91 -7.09 1.05
CA GLY A 84 -9.72 -7.53 2.41
C GLY A 84 -10.50 -8.80 2.71
N GLY A 85 -9.86 -9.71 3.45
CA GLY A 85 -10.49 -10.73 4.29
C GLY A 85 -11.34 -11.80 3.59
N ALA A 86 -10.73 -12.96 3.32
CA ALA A 86 -11.32 -14.26 3.64
C ALA A 86 -10.19 -15.29 3.79
N LEU A 87 -10.06 -15.84 5.00
CA LEU A 87 -9.41 -17.11 5.29
C LEU A 87 -10.39 -18.21 4.88
N GLU A 88 -10.32 -18.68 3.64
CA GLU A 88 -10.98 -19.90 3.13
C GLU A 88 -10.04 -20.41 2.02
N ASP A 89 -9.52 -21.63 1.95
CA ASP A 89 -9.57 -22.83 2.78
C ASP A 89 -8.17 -23.45 2.74
N ASP A 90 -7.72 -23.96 3.88
CA ASP A 90 -6.60 -24.89 3.97
C ASP A 90 -6.99 -26.15 3.17
N PRO A 91 -6.21 -26.63 2.17
CA PRO A 91 -6.53 -27.90 1.54
C PRO A 91 -6.32 -29.01 2.57
N ASP A 92 -7.43 -29.63 2.98
CA ASP A 92 -7.44 -30.82 3.80
C ASP A 92 -6.43 -31.84 3.25
N ARG A 93 -5.45 -32.19 4.07
CA ARG A 93 -4.56 -33.32 3.79
C ARG A 93 -5.36 -34.61 4.00
N SER A 94 -5.90 -35.16 2.92
CA SER A 94 -6.29 -36.57 2.80
C SER A 94 -5.24 -37.35 2.03
#